data_AF-A0A7C7BY99-F1
#
_entry.id   AF-A0A7C7BY99-F1
#
_cell.length_a   1.000
_cell.length_b   1.000
_cell.length_c   1.000
_cell.angle_alpha   90.00
_cell.angle_beta   90.00
_cell.angle_gamma   90.00
#
_symmetry.space_group_name_H-M   'P 1'
#
loop_
_entity.id
_entity.type
_entity.pdbx_description
1 polymer ?
#
loop_
_entity_poly.entity_id
_entity_poly.type
_entity_poly.pdbx_seq_one_letter_code
_entity_poly.pdbx_strand_id
1 'polypeptide(L)'
;MPEQSFGSPRTKRRVDRTTYGLAIIGIVVLVNMLAIGWFARVDLTENGLYSLSEASRATVENLEDPVSIRAYFTADLPPPFSSTSRYVKDLLDEYATYSHGMLQYQFIDPVEQETEKDKAKKKEIRQDIFGRAVRERTTQEYELLGLGIPAVQIQVNEGDKLEVKQAYMGIVLRYREKQEVIPLVQDTAGIEYDLTSLIRKLVRPKTPEIAFLTGHEGPDLRRELRRTYGLMEELYNVKEVDLSQEQNIEDTIDGIIIAGAATPFSEAERRAIDQFIMSGRGAVFLLDRISVDRRTLSQNPIDHGLDGLLEHYGVKMGDGLVLDVESSIVNVSHQRRFMQITQPVPYPYISV
;
A
#
# COMPACT_ATOMS: atom_id res chain seq x y z
N MET A 1 -67.56 -47.69 -51.63
CA MET A 1 -66.32 -46.90 -51.68
C MET A 1 -66.44 -45.72 -50.72
N PRO A 2 -65.35 -45.12 -50.20
CA PRO A 2 -64.00 -45.59 -49.78
C PRO A 2 -63.88 -45.46 -48.22
N GLU A 3 -62.80 -45.70 -47.47
CA GLU A 3 -61.42 -45.17 -47.52
C GLU A 3 -60.61 -45.90 -46.41
N GLN A 4 -59.37 -46.34 -46.67
CA GLN A 4 -58.44 -46.77 -45.61
C GLN A 4 -57.04 -46.19 -45.83
N SER A 5 -56.50 -45.69 -44.71
CA SER A 5 -55.30 -44.88 -44.54
C SER A 5 -54.02 -45.75 -44.51
N PHE A 6 -52.96 -45.28 -45.17
CA PHE A 6 -51.61 -45.82 -45.07
C PHE A 6 -50.73 -44.90 -44.21
N GLY A 7 -50.30 -45.38 -43.05
CA GLY A 7 -49.25 -44.76 -42.24
C GLY A 7 -47.86 -45.30 -42.62
N SER A 8 -46.92 -44.40 -42.91
CA SER A 8 -45.50 -44.73 -43.16
C SER A 8 -44.69 -44.84 -41.84
N PRO A 9 -43.79 -45.82 -41.67
CA PRO A 9 -42.95 -45.90 -40.47
C PRO A 9 -41.76 -44.92 -40.55
N ARG A 10 -41.61 -44.08 -39.52
CA ARG A 10 -40.42 -43.22 -39.30
C ARG A 10 -39.27 -44.05 -38.72
N THR A 11 -38.20 -44.25 -39.49
CA THR A 11 -36.95 -44.86 -39.01
C THR A 11 -36.17 -43.88 -38.13
N LYS A 12 -36.05 -44.16 -36.82
CA LYS A 12 -35.13 -43.45 -35.92
C LYS A 12 -33.70 -43.97 -36.14
N ARG A 13 -32.78 -43.13 -36.64
CA ARG A 13 -31.34 -43.43 -36.69
C ARG A 13 -30.82 -43.55 -35.24
N ARG A 14 -30.45 -44.75 -34.81
CA ARG A 14 -29.67 -44.97 -33.59
C ARG A 14 -28.25 -44.52 -33.86
N VAL A 15 -27.84 -43.41 -33.25
CA VAL A 15 -26.44 -42.98 -33.24
C VAL A 15 -25.68 -43.90 -32.28
N ASP A 16 -24.56 -44.45 -32.74
CA ASP A 16 -23.82 -45.51 -32.06
C ASP A 16 -23.06 -44.98 -30.85
N ARG A 17 -22.95 -45.79 -29.79
CA ARG A 17 -22.31 -45.38 -28.52
C ARG A 17 -20.84 -44.97 -28.68
N THR A 18 -20.17 -45.51 -29.69
CA THR A 18 -18.80 -45.19 -30.07
C THR A 18 -18.66 -43.76 -30.61
N THR A 19 -19.67 -43.28 -31.35
CA THR A 19 -19.69 -41.91 -31.89
C THR A 19 -19.83 -40.88 -30.77
N TYR A 20 -20.65 -41.18 -29.76
CA TYR A 20 -20.75 -40.33 -28.56
C TYR A 20 -19.46 -40.31 -27.75
N GLY A 21 -18.78 -41.45 -27.59
CA GLY A 21 -17.49 -41.52 -26.89
C GLY A 21 -16.42 -40.65 -27.56
N LEU A 22 -16.31 -40.73 -28.89
CA LEU A 22 -15.35 -39.91 -29.66
C LEU A 22 -15.67 -38.42 -29.61
N ALA A 23 -16.96 -38.06 -29.65
CA ALA A 23 -17.38 -36.66 -29.52
C ALA A 23 -17.03 -36.08 -28.15
N ILE A 24 -17.21 -36.85 -27.07
CA ILE A 24 -16.88 -36.42 -25.70
C ILE A 24 -15.37 -36.21 -25.56
N ILE A 25 -14.55 -37.15 -26.05
CA ILE A 25 -13.08 -37.02 -26.01
C ILE A 25 -12.63 -35.78 -26.80
N GLY A 26 -13.20 -35.57 -27.99
CA GLY A 26 -12.92 -34.38 -28.80
C GLY A 26 -13.27 -33.08 -28.08
N ILE A 27 -14.41 -33.03 -27.39
CA ILE A 27 -14.82 -31.87 -26.59
C ILE A 27 -13.86 -31.65 -25.42
N VAL A 28 -13.47 -32.70 -24.69
CA VAL A 28 -12.53 -32.58 -23.56
C VAL A 28 -11.17 -32.05 -24.03
N VAL A 29 -10.66 -32.54 -25.16
CA VAL A 29 -9.41 -32.06 -25.75
C VAL A 29 -9.54 -30.60 -26.22
N LEU A 30 -10.66 -30.23 -26.84
CA LEU A 30 -10.92 -28.86 -27.29
C LEU A 30 -11.03 -27.89 -26.11
N VAL A 31 -11.75 -28.27 -25.06
CA VAL A 31 -11.85 -27.50 -23.81
C VAL A 31 -10.48 -27.35 -23.15
N ASN A 32 -9.68 -28.42 -23.13
CA ASN A 32 -8.33 -28.35 -22.57
C ASN A 32 -7.40 -27.46 -23.43
N MET A 33 -7.49 -27.53 -24.77
CA MET A 33 -6.74 -26.63 -25.66
C MET A 33 -7.16 -25.16 -25.51
N LEU A 34 -8.46 -24.89 -25.38
CA LEU A 34 -8.96 -23.53 -25.13
C LEU A 34 -8.56 -23.02 -23.74
N ALA A 35 -8.50 -23.90 -22.74
CA ALA A 35 -8.04 -23.58 -21.40
C ALA A 35 -6.54 -23.23 -21.35
N ILE A 36 -5.72 -23.80 -22.24
CA ILE A 36 -4.29 -23.48 -22.34
C ILE A 36 -4.05 -22.10 -22.97
N GLY A 37 -4.95 -21.63 -23.86
CA GLY A 37 -4.81 -20.35 -24.57
C GLY A 37 -5.49 -19.15 -23.90
N TRP A 38 -6.47 -19.38 -23.03
CA TRP A 38 -7.23 -18.32 -22.35
C TRP A 38 -6.86 -18.30 -20.86
N PHE A 39 -5.76 -17.62 -20.53
CA PHE A 39 -5.41 -17.28 -19.14
C PHE A 39 -6.34 -16.18 -18.60
N ALA A 40 -7.64 -16.46 -18.51
CA ALA A 40 -8.52 -15.73 -17.61
C ALA A 40 -8.59 -16.54 -16.31
N ARG A 41 -7.69 -16.27 -15.35
CA ARG A 41 -7.88 -16.72 -13.97
C ARG A 41 -9.09 -15.97 -13.42
N VAL A 42 -10.27 -16.55 -13.59
CA VAL A 42 -11.44 -16.15 -12.80
C VAL A 42 -11.28 -16.81 -11.45
N ASP A 43 -10.73 -16.06 -10.50
CA ASP A 43 -10.61 -16.50 -9.11
C ASP A 43 -12.01 -16.53 -8.50
N LEU A 44 -12.43 -17.72 -8.06
CA LEU A 44 -13.72 -17.97 -7.40
C LEU A 44 -13.53 -18.21 -5.89
N THR A 45 -12.42 -17.71 -5.31
CA THR A 45 -12.23 -17.72 -3.87
C THR A 45 -12.83 -16.47 -3.24
N GLU A 46 -13.65 -16.66 -2.21
CA GLU A 46 -14.55 -15.65 -1.63
C GLU A 46 -13.81 -14.51 -0.88
N ASN A 47 -12.47 -14.49 -0.87
CA ASN A 47 -11.69 -13.55 -0.04
C ASN A 47 -10.56 -12.77 -0.73
N GLY A 48 -10.25 -12.93 -2.02
CA GLY A 48 -9.29 -12.04 -2.74
C GLY A 48 -7.91 -11.85 -2.09
N LEU A 49 -7.50 -12.73 -1.16
CA LEU A 49 -6.27 -12.61 -0.37
C LEU A 49 -4.98 -12.83 -1.20
N TYR A 50 -5.14 -13.34 -2.42
CA TYR A 50 -4.09 -13.66 -3.38
C TYR A 50 -4.36 -12.97 -4.72
N SER A 51 -4.84 -11.73 -4.66
CA SER A 51 -5.00 -10.90 -5.85
C SER A 51 -4.54 -9.49 -5.54
N LEU A 52 -3.66 -8.95 -6.39
CA LEU A 52 -3.27 -7.55 -6.33
C LEU A 52 -4.51 -6.64 -6.23
N SER A 53 -4.41 -5.63 -5.36
CA SER A 53 -5.38 -4.53 -5.34
C SER A 53 -5.43 -3.82 -6.70
N GLU A 54 -6.55 -3.15 -6.99
CA GLU A 54 -6.73 -2.38 -8.23
C GLU A 54 -5.61 -1.35 -8.43
N ALA A 55 -5.18 -0.69 -7.34
CA ALA A 55 -4.10 0.28 -7.36
C ALA A 55 -2.74 -0.35 -7.70
N SER A 56 -2.44 -1.55 -7.15
CA SER A 56 -1.22 -2.30 -7.46
C SER A 56 -1.20 -2.76 -8.91
N ARG A 57 -2.31 -3.31 -9.40
CA ARG A 57 -2.45 -3.73 -10.80
C ARG A 57 -2.27 -2.56 -11.76
N ALA A 58 -2.98 -1.45 -11.55
CA ALA A 58 -2.85 -0.26 -12.38
C ALA A 58 -1.42 0.32 -12.36
N THR A 59 -0.69 0.16 -11.25
CA THR A 59 0.70 0.63 -11.15
C THR A 59 1.62 -0.17 -12.07
N VAL A 60 1.46 -1.50 -12.16
CA VAL A 60 2.33 -2.35 -12.99
C VAL A 60 1.88 -2.50 -14.45
N GLU A 61 0.60 -2.32 -14.73
CA GLU A 61 0.08 -2.32 -16.11
C GLU A 61 0.59 -1.13 -16.93
N ASN A 62 0.84 0.02 -16.28
CA ASN A 62 1.26 1.26 -16.93
C ASN A 62 2.79 1.47 -16.91
N LEU A 63 3.58 0.41 -16.75
CA LEU A 63 5.04 0.50 -16.77
C LEU A 63 5.54 0.77 -18.20
N GLU A 64 6.27 1.88 -18.38
CA GLU A 64 6.86 2.25 -19.67
C GLU A 64 8.24 1.61 -19.91
N ASP A 65 9.00 1.33 -18.85
CA ASP A 65 10.31 0.67 -18.90
C ASP A 65 10.38 -0.51 -17.91
N PRO A 66 11.31 -1.47 -18.14
CA PRO A 66 11.41 -2.65 -17.31
C PRO A 66 11.86 -2.35 -15.88
N VAL A 67 11.13 -2.88 -14.91
CA VAL A 67 11.46 -2.91 -13.48
C VAL A 67 12.03 -4.30 -13.15
N SER A 68 13.19 -4.33 -12.49
CA SER A 68 13.78 -5.59 -12.02
C SER A 68 13.75 -5.68 -10.50
N ILE A 69 13.32 -6.82 -9.99
CA ILE A 69 13.23 -7.10 -8.55
C ILE A 69 14.13 -8.28 -8.19
N ARG A 70 14.95 -8.15 -7.15
CA ARG A 70 15.71 -9.26 -6.56
C ARG A 70 15.25 -9.46 -5.12
N ALA A 71 14.57 -10.56 -4.87
CA ALA A 71 14.12 -10.97 -3.53
C ALA A 71 15.14 -11.95 -2.95
N TYR A 72 15.81 -11.55 -1.87
CA TYR A 72 16.79 -12.34 -1.14
C TYR A 72 16.13 -12.99 0.06
N PHE A 73 15.88 -14.29 -0.03
CA PHE A 73 15.26 -15.08 1.02
C PHE A 73 16.05 -16.36 1.24
N THR A 74 16.58 -16.53 2.45
CA THR A 74 17.20 -17.79 2.86
C THR A 74 16.17 -18.92 2.78
N ALA A 75 16.53 -20.07 2.22
CA ALA A 75 15.64 -21.22 2.11
C ALA A 75 15.44 -21.92 3.47
N ASP A 76 14.43 -22.80 3.54
CA ASP A 76 14.19 -23.73 4.66
C ASP A 76 14.06 -23.10 6.05
N LEU A 77 13.55 -21.86 6.12
CA LEU A 77 13.28 -21.19 7.40
C LEU A 77 12.05 -21.80 8.09
N PRO A 78 12.03 -21.92 9.43
CA PRO A 78 10.84 -22.35 10.16
C PRO A 78 9.69 -21.35 10.00
N PRO A 79 8.42 -21.79 10.17
CA PRO A 79 7.31 -20.87 10.31
C PRO A 79 7.55 -19.86 11.45
N PRO A 80 7.12 -18.59 11.30
CA PRO A 80 6.28 -18.07 10.21
C PRO A 80 7.05 -17.67 8.93
N PHE A 81 8.40 -17.63 8.96
CA PHE A 81 9.21 -17.05 7.88
C PHE A 81 9.10 -17.78 6.54
N SER A 82 8.96 -19.11 6.54
CA SER A 82 8.71 -19.86 5.29
C SER A 82 7.37 -19.53 4.64
N SER A 83 6.34 -19.21 5.43
CA SER A 83 5.06 -18.73 4.91
C SER A 83 5.20 -17.34 4.28
N THR A 84 5.93 -16.44 4.93
CA THR A 84 6.22 -15.10 4.40
C THR A 84 6.98 -15.19 3.07
N SER A 85 8.02 -16.02 2.99
CA SER A 85 8.81 -16.25 1.76
C SER A 85 7.93 -16.73 0.60
N ARG A 86 7.04 -17.70 0.85
CA ARG A 86 6.08 -18.20 -0.15
C ARG A 86 5.12 -17.11 -0.60
N TYR A 87 4.53 -16.37 0.34
CA TYR A 87 3.60 -15.28 0.03
C TYR A 87 4.26 -14.19 -0.83
N VAL A 88 5.47 -13.76 -0.49
CA VAL A 88 6.22 -12.77 -1.28
C VAL A 88 6.47 -13.28 -2.69
N LYS A 89 6.83 -14.55 -2.84
CA LYS A 89 7.03 -15.16 -4.16
C LYS A 89 5.74 -15.15 -4.98
N ASP A 90 4.63 -15.61 -4.40
CA ASP A 90 3.32 -15.64 -5.06
C ASP A 90 2.87 -14.21 -5.47
N LEU A 91 3.11 -13.23 -4.59
CA LEU A 91 2.84 -11.81 -4.85
C LEU A 91 3.67 -11.27 -6.03
N LEU A 92 4.97 -11.58 -6.09
CA LEU A 92 5.84 -11.18 -7.19
C LEU A 92 5.46 -11.86 -8.51
N ASP A 93 4.99 -13.11 -8.47
CA ASP A 93 4.43 -13.80 -9.63
C ASP A 93 3.21 -13.06 -10.20
N GLU A 94 2.33 -12.55 -9.34
CA GLU A 94 1.19 -11.73 -9.78
C GLU A 94 1.65 -10.41 -10.40
N TYR A 95 2.54 -9.67 -9.75
CA TYR A 95 3.09 -8.43 -10.31
C TYR A 95 3.73 -8.66 -11.69
N ALA A 96 4.53 -9.72 -11.83
CA ALA A 96 5.13 -10.08 -13.11
C ALA A 96 4.07 -10.41 -14.17
N THR A 97 3.02 -11.13 -13.78
CA THR A 97 1.90 -11.49 -14.68
C THR A 97 1.15 -10.26 -15.19
N TYR A 98 0.76 -9.33 -14.30
CA TYR A 98 0.00 -8.12 -14.69
C TYR A 98 0.86 -7.05 -15.36
N SER A 99 2.17 -7.10 -15.19
CA SER A 99 3.09 -6.15 -15.85
C SER A 99 3.30 -6.41 -17.35
N HIS A 100 2.74 -7.48 -17.92
CA HIS A 100 2.96 -7.87 -19.32
C HIS A 100 4.44 -8.02 -19.70
N GLY A 101 5.29 -8.46 -18.75
CA GLY A 101 6.73 -8.65 -18.96
C GLY A 101 7.61 -7.44 -18.63
N MET A 102 7.00 -6.31 -18.24
CA MET A 102 7.71 -5.11 -17.81
C MET A 102 8.27 -5.23 -16.39
N LEU A 103 7.72 -6.11 -15.56
CA LEU A 103 8.29 -6.43 -14.26
C LEU A 103 8.87 -7.84 -14.30
N GLN A 104 10.17 -7.93 -14.00
CA GLN A 104 10.89 -9.19 -13.91
C GLN A 104 11.45 -9.33 -12.51
N TYR A 105 11.38 -10.54 -11.94
CA TYR A 105 11.93 -10.78 -10.62
C TYR A 105 12.82 -12.02 -10.57
N GLN A 106 13.73 -12.04 -9.59
CA GLN A 106 14.56 -13.18 -9.23
C GLN A 106 14.42 -13.44 -7.73
N PHE A 107 14.18 -14.71 -7.38
CA PHE A 107 14.14 -15.17 -6.00
C PHE A 107 15.44 -15.90 -5.69
N ILE A 108 16.23 -15.36 -4.77
CA ILE A 108 17.62 -15.74 -4.53
C ILE A 108 17.78 -16.22 -3.09
N ASP A 109 18.32 -17.42 -2.90
CA ASP A 109 18.90 -17.82 -1.62
C ASP A 109 20.37 -17.37 -1.56
N PRO A 110 20.69 -16.33 -0.75
CA PRO A 110 22.07 -15.87 -0.64
C PRO A 110 23.01 -16.87 0.04
N VAL A 111 22.48 -17.81 0.83
CA VAL A 111 23.27 -18.82 1.55
C VAL A 111 23.72 -19.92 0.58
N GLU A 112 22.88 -20.29 -0.39
CA GLU A 112 23.23 -21.27 -1.42
C GLU A 112 24.30 -20.74 -2.38
N GLN A 113 24.32 -19.43 -2.63
CA GLN A 113 25.29 -18.76 -3.51
C GLN A 113 26.69 -18.59 -2.88
N GLU A 114 26.87 -18.94 -1.60
CA GLU A 114 28.18 -18.83 -0.95
C GLU A 114 29.20 -19.82 -1.51
N THR A 115 30.39 -19.32 -1.86
CA THR A 115 31.48 -20.19 -2.34
C THR A 115 32.03 -21.07 -1.22
N GLU A 116 32.72 -22.15 -1.56
CA GLU A 116 33.42 -22.98 -0.55
C GLU A 116 34.43 -22.17 0.28
N LYS A 117 35.01 -21.10 -0.30
CA LYS A 117 35.87 -20.15 0.42
C LYS A 117 35.07 -19.32 1.43
N ASP A 118 33.86 -18.91 1.10
CA ASP A 118 32.96 -18.19 2.00
C ASP A 118 32.50 -19.08 3.17
N LYS A 119 32.15 -20.34 2.87
CA LYS A 119 31.82 -21.33 3.91
C LYS A 119 33.00 -21.61 4.85
N ALA A 120 34.23 -21.57 4.35
CA ALA A 120 35.43 -21.68 5.18
C ALA A 120 35.63 -20.46 6.09
N LYS A 121 35.44 -19.23 5.58
CA LYS A 121 35.50 -17.99 6.39
C LYS A 121 34.46 -17.99 7.52
N LYS A 122 33.25 -18.53 7.30
CA LYS A 122 32.23 -18.66 8.36
C LYS A 122 32.69 -19.54 9.52
N LYS A 123 33.50 -20.56 9.26
CA LYS A 123 34.01 -21.51 10.27
C LYS A 123 35.22 -20.96 11.02
N GLU A 124 35.93 -19.98 10.47
CA GLU A 124 37.12 -19.40 11.06
C GLU A 124 36.75 -18.27 12.04
N ILE A 125 36.55 -18.63 13.31
CA ILE A 125 36.36 -17.67 14.40
C ILE A 125 37.74 -17.24 14.89
N ARG A 126 38.12 -15.99 14.64
CA ARG A 126 39.39 -15.40 15.12
C ARG A 126 39.14 -14.64 16.41
N GLN A 127 40.13 -14.56 17.29
CA GLN A 127 40.05 -13.69 18.47
C GLN A 127 40.69 -12.33 18.13
N ASP A 128 40.02 -11.23 18.46
CA ASP A 128 40.61 -9.91 18.34
C ASP A 128 41.68 -9.67 19.43
N ILE A 129 42.33 -8.50 19.38
CA ILE A 129 43.34 -8.08 20.38
C ILE A 129 42.77 -7.97 21.81
N PHE A 130 41.45 -8.01 21.97
CA PHE A 130 40.73 -7.98 23.24
C PHE A 130 40.13 -9.34 23.61
N GLY A 131 40.49 -10.42 22.89
CA GLY A 131 40.03 -11.79 23.14
C GLY A 131 38.58 -12.08 22.72
N ARG A 132 37.93 -11.19 21.96
CA ARG A 132 36.55 -11.39 21.48
C ARG A 132 36.56 -12.25 20.23
N ALA A 133 35.62 -13.18 20.15
CA ALA A 133 35.36 -13.95 18.95
C ALA A 133 34.84 -13.03 17.83
N VAL A 134 35.64 -12.86 16.78
CA VAL A 134 35.32 -12.12 15.56
C VAL A 134 35.24 -13.12 14.41
N ARG A 135 34.07 -13.20 13.80
CA ARG A 135 33.85 -13.94 12.55
C ARG A 135 34.04 -12.98 11.38
N GLU A 136 34.83 -13.39 10.39
CA GLU A 136 34.91 -12.65 9.13
C GLU A 136 33.62 -12.85 8.31
N ARG A 137 33.10 -11.75 7.75
CA ARG A 137 31.91 -11.80 6.89
C ARG A 137 32.25 -12.43 5.54
N THR A 138 31.30 -13.15 4.96
CA THR A 138 31.40 -13.71 3.60
C THR A 138 31.26 -12.63 2.54
N THR A 139 31.64 -12.94 1.28
CA THR A 139 31.44 -12.00 0.18
C THR A 139 29.95 -11.63 0.01
N GLN A 140 29.04 -12.62 0.12
CA GLN A 140 27.60 -12.37 0.03
C GLN A 140 27.08 -11.51 1.18
N GLU A 141 27.61 -11.69 2.39
CA GLU A 141 27.28 -10.86 3.55
C GLU A 141 27.66 -9.39 3.35
N TYR A 142 28.81 -9.13 2.71
CA TYR A 142 29.20 -7.77 2.36
C TYR A 142 28.33 -7.18 1.25
N GLU A 143 27.97 -7.97 0.22
CA GLU A 143 27.09 -7.50 -0.86
C GLU A 143 25.71 -7.12 -0.33
N LEU A 144 25.08 -8.00 0.47
CA LEU A 144 23.76 -7.75 1.04
C LEU A 144 23.76 -6.54 1.98
N LEU A 145 24.79 -6.40 2.82
CA LEU A 145 24.93 -5.23 3.68
C LEU A 145 25.10 -3.94 2.87
N GLY A 146 25.85 -4.00 1.76
CA GLY A 146 26.01 -2.88 0.82
C GLY A 146 24.71 -2.52 0.09
N LEU A 147 23.83 -3.49 -0.11
CA LEU A 147 22.46 -3.28 -0.59
C LEU A 147 21.50 -2.84 0.52
N GLY A 148 21.94 -2.76 1.79
CA GLY A 148 21.09 -2.37 2.91
C GLY A 148 20.22 -3.50 3.48
N ILE A 149 20.50 -4.77 3.16
CA ILE A 149 19.78 -5.94 3.67
C ILE A 149 20.55 -6.54 4.86
N PRO A 150 20.08 -6.37 6.10
CA PRO A 150 20.72 -6.94 7.27
C PRO A 150 20.44 -8.44 7.43
N ALA A 151 21.37 -9.15 8.09
CA ALA A 151 21.14 -10.51 8.55
C ALA A 151 20.25 -10.52 9.81
N VAL A 152 19.27 -11.41 9.85
CA VAL A 152 18.43 -11.67 11.03
C VAL A 152 18.85 -12.97 11.67
N GLN A 153 18.96 -12.98 13.00
CA GLN A 153 19.21 -14.20 13.75
C GLN A 153 17.88 -14.84 14.11
N ILE A 154 17.67 -16.07 13.63
CA ILE A 154 16.48 -16.88 13.92
C ILE A 154 16.88 -18.07 14.78
N GLN A 155 16.04 -18.40 15.75
CA GLN A 155 16.21 -19.61 16.57
C GLN A 155 15.44 -20.75 15.91
N VAL A 156 16.14 -21.83 15.59
CA VAL A 156 15.56 -23.01 14.98
C VAL A 156 15.70 -24.17 15.96
N ASN A 157 14.58 -24.82 16.26
CA ASN A 157 14.56 -26.05 17.03
C ASN A 157 14.74 -27.22 16.08
N GLU A 158 15.95 -27.78 16.03
CA GLU A 158 16.27 -28.96 15.21
C GLU A 158 16.50 -30.14 16.16
N GLY A 159 15.40 -30.83 16.52
CA GLY A 159 15.39 -31.85 17.58
C GLY A 159 15.55 -31.25 18.98
N ASP A 160 16.47 -31.80 19.79
CA ASP A 160 16.79 -31.35 21.16
C ASP A 160 17.81 -30.20 21.22
N LYS A 161 18.19 -29.63 20.06
CA LYS A 161 19.17 -28.54 19.99
C LYS A 161 18.52 -27.24 19.50
N LEU A 162 18.70 -26.19 20.29
CA LEU A 162 18.47 -24.81 19.88
C LEU A 162 19.67 -24.34 19.07
N GLU A 163 19.47 -24.15 17.77
CA GLU A 163 20.49 -23.59 16.88
C GLU A 163 20.07 -22.19 16.41
N VAL A 164 21.01 -21.24 16.45
CA VAL A 164 20.79 -19.90 15.90
C VAL A 164 21.26 -19.89 14.45
N LYS A 165 20.34 -19.71 13.51
CA LYS A 165 20.65 -19.56 12.08
C LYS A 165 20.59 -18.08 11.68
N GLN A 166 21.43 -17.68 10.73
CA GLN A 166 21.37 -16.36 10.11
C GLN A 166 20.53 -16.45 8.84
N ALA A 167 19.52 -15.60 8.73
CA ALA A 167 18.58 -15.54 7.62
C ALA A 167 18.55 -14.13 7.01
N TYR A 168 18.28 -14.07 5.71
CA TYR A 168 18.08 -12.85 4.95
C TYR A 168 16.68 -12.87 4.36
N MET A 169 15.98 -11.74 4.41
CA MET A 169 14.61 -11.57 3.93
C MET A 169 14.44 -10.13 3.43
N GLY A 170 15.07 -9.79 2.32
CA GLY A 170 15.07 -8.41 1.78
C GLY A 170 14.76 -8.37 0.30
N ILE A 171 14.26 -7.23 -0.18
CA ILE A 171 13.88 -7.05 -1.59
C ILE A 171 14.56 -5.81 -2.16
N VAL A 172 15.22 -5.96 -3.30
CA VAL A 172 15.83 -4.85 -4.04
C VAL A 172 15.05 -4.61 -5.32
N LEU A 173 14.59 -3.38 -5.52
CA LEU A 173 13.91 -2.94 -6.73
C LEU A 173 14.82 -2.00 -7.51
N ARG A 174 14.88 -2.19 -8.83
CA ARG A 174 15.71 -1.37 -9.73
C ARG A 174 14.92 -0.93 -10.94
N TYR A 175 15.10 0.34 -11.28
CA TYR A 175 14.52 0.98 -12.45
C TYR A 175 15.51 1.97 -13.03
N ARG A 176 16.05 1.68 -14.22
CA ARG A 176 17.15 2.43 -14.83
C ARG A 176 18.33 2.58 -13.84
N GLU A 177 18.72 3.79 -13.48
CA GLU A 177 19.78 4.09 -12.50
C GLU A 177 19.28 4.19 -11.05
N LYS A 178 17.94 4.17 -10.84
CA LYS A 178 17.34 4.26 -9.51
C LYS A 178 17.27 2.88 -8.85
N GLN A 179 17.51 2.84 -7.54
CA GLN A 179 17.39 1.64 -6.72
C GLN A 179 16.66 1.98 -5.42
N GLU A 180 15.72 1.12 -5.03
CA GLU A 180 15.05 1.15 -3.73
C GLU A 180 15.12 -0.23 -3.09
N VAL A 181 15.04 -0.28 -1.76
CA VAL A 181 15.24 -1.51 -1.00
C VAL A 181 14.22 -1.61 0.12
N ILE A 182 13.61 -2.78 0.26
CA ILE A 182 12.91 -3.21 1.47
C ILE A 182 13.92 -4.04 2.28
N PRO A 183 14.52 -3.47 3.34
CA PRO A 183 15.62 -4.11 4.06
C PRO A 183 15.23 -5.45 4.67
N LEU A 184 13.98 -5.55 5.12
CA LEU A 184 13.50 -6.65 5.93
C LEU A 184 12.01 -6.92 5.70
N VAL A 185 11.67 -8.17 5.40
CA VAL A 185 10.30 -8.66 5.20
C VAL A 185 10.06 -9.87 6.11
N GLN A 186 9.48 -9.63 7.29
CA GLN A 186 9.24 -10.68 8.29
C GLN A 186 7.80 -11.18 8.30
N ASP A 187 6.86 -10.32 7.91
CA ASP A 187 5.45 -10.63 7.85
C ASP A 187 4.88 -10.33 6.46
N THR A 188 3.63 -10.76 6.26
CA THR A 188 2.90 -10.58 5.01
C THR A 188 2.08 -9.29 5.00
N ALA A 189 2.02 -8.56 6.12
CA ALA A 189 1.13 -7.42 6.27
C ALA A 189 1.78 -6.18 5.62
N GLY A 190 1.08 -5.54 4.69
CA GLY A 190 1.57 -4.30 4.08
C GLY A 190 2.64 -4.45 3.00
N ILE A 191 3.22 -5.64 2.78
CA ILE A 191 4.26 -5.82 1.76
C ILE A 191 3.79 -5.50 0.33
N GLU A 192 2.52 -5.75 -0.01
CA GLU A 192 1.95 -5.30 -1.29
C GLU A 192 1.96 -3.76 -1.39
N TYR A 193 1.55 -3.07 -0.31
CA TYR A 193 1.57 -1.61 -0.28
C TYR A 193 3.00 -1.07 -0.42
N ASP A 194 3.97 -1.66 0.29
CA ASP A 194 5.37 -1.27 0.23
C ASP A 194 5.94 -1.46 -1.17
N LEU A 195 5.73 -2.63 -1.78
CA LEU A 195 6.16 -2.92 -3.16
C LEU A 195 5.55 -1.95 -4.16
N THR A 196 4.22 -1.77 -4.13
CA THR A 196 3.52 -0.86 -5.05
C THR A 196 4.00 0.58 -4.89
N SER A 197 4.19 1.03 -3.65
CA SER A 197 4.66 2.39 -3.35
C SER A 197 6.08 2.63 -3.85
N LEU A 198 6.98 1.65 -3.66
CA LEU A 198 8.36 1.74 -4.16
C LEU A 198 8.43 1.67 -5.68
N ILE A 199 7.66 0.79 -6.34
CA ILE A 199 7.57 0.74 -7.80
C ILE A 199 7.10 2.09 -8.34
N ARG A 200 6.03 2.64 -7.76
CA ARG A 200 5.49 3.96 -8.14
C ARG A 200 6.53 5.07 -7.96
N LYS A 201 7.27 5.07 -6.84
CA LYS A 201 8.33 6.04 -6.55
C LYS A 201 9.48 5.94 -7.58
N LEU A 202 9.87 4.72 -7.95
CA LEU A 202 10.94 4.47 -8.91
C LEU A 202 10.59 4.93 -10.32
N VAL A 203 9.40 4.55 -10.80
CA VAL A 203 8.95 4.74 -12.19
C VAL A 203 8.56 6.19 -12.46
N ARG A 204 8.11 6.94 -11.44
CA ARG A 204 7.74 8.34 -11.59
C ARG A 204 8.91 9.21 -12.10
N PRO A 205 8.67 10.11 -13.07
CA PRO A 205 9.71 10.99 -13.62
C PRO A 205 10.18 12.03 -12.60
N LYS A 206 9.25 12.60 -11.84
CA LYS A 206 9.51 13.50 -10.72
C LYS A 206 8.68 13.11 -9.50
N THR A 207 9.20 13.42 -8.32
CA THR A 207 8.42 13.36 -7.08
C THR A 207 7.46 14.55 -7.06
N PRO A 208 6.14 14.35 -6.90
CA PRO A 208 5.20 15.47 -6.88
C PRO A 208 5.42 16.35 -5.65
N GLU A 209 5.25 17.66 -5.81
CA GLU A 209 5.32 18.62 -4.71
C GLU A 209 3.92 18.92 -4.16
N ILE A 210 3.72 18.73 -2.87
CA ILE A 210 2.45 19.00 -2.19
C ILE A 210 2.68 20.08 -1.13
N ALA A 211 1.91 21.16 -1.19
CA ALA A 211 1.99 22.24 -0.22
C ALA A 211 0.81 22.21 0.75
N PHE A 212 1.10 22.26 2.05
CA PHE A 212 0.10 22.59 3.05
C PHE A 212 0.04 24.09 3.26
N LEU A 213 -1.17 24.64 3.16
CA LEU A 213 -1.40 26.06 3.42
C LEU A 213 -1.50 26.29 4.93
N THR A 214 -0.65 27.18 5.45
CA THR A 214 -0.56 27.54 6.88
C THR A 214 -0.95 29.00 7.08
N GLY A 215 -0.89 29.50 8.32
CA GLY A 215 -1.19 30.91 8.65
C GLY A 215 -2.63 31.18 9.11
N HIS A 216 -3.54 30.20 9.00
CA HIS A 216 -4.97 30.37 9.33
C HIS A 216 -5.45 29.59 10.57
N GLU A 217 -4.61 29.44 11.58
CA GLU A 217 -4.93 28.70 12.82
C GLU A 217 -5.35 27.22 12.59
N GLY A 218 -4.80 26.60 11.54
CA GLY A 218 -4.90 25.15 11.32
C GLY A 218 -3.94 24.35 12.23
N PRO A 219 -4.09 23.01 12.27
CA PRO A 219 -3.20 22.12 13.01
C PRO A 219 -1.73 22.28 12.61
N ASP A 220 -0.83 22.22 13.60
CA ASP A 220 0.61 22.15 13.36
C ASP A 220 0.93 20.78 12.72
N LEU A 221 1.30 20.77 11.44
CA LEU A 221 1.50 19.54 10.68
C LEU A 221 2.58 18.63 11.27
N ARG A 222 3.64 19.23 11.80
CA ARG A 222 4.81 18.52 12.33
C ARG A 222 4.56 17.96 13.72
N ARG A 223 3.62 18.55 14.46
CA ARG A 223 3.29 18.17 15.83
C ARG A 223 2.02 17.34 15.92
N GLU A 224 0.93 17.83 15.33
CA GLU A 224 -0.41 17.24 15.40
C GLU A 224 -0.60 16.20 14.30
N LEU A 225 -0.13 16.45 13.08
CA LEU A 225 -0.25 15.52 11.95
C LEU A 225 1.04 14.75 11.64
N ARG A 226 1.96 14.63 12.62
CA ARG A 226 3.30 14.06 12.43
C ARG A 226 3.32 12.71 11.69
N ARG A 227 2.37 11.82 12.00
CA ARG A 227 2.27 10.50 11.35
C ARG A 227 1.88 10.62 9.89
N THR A 228 0.80 11.33 9.61
CA THR A 228 0.31 11.57 8.24
C THR A 228 1.36 12.30 7.41
N TYR A 229 1.97 13.34 7.98
CA TYR A 229 3.04 14.10 7.37
C TYR A 229 4.24 13.19 7.00
N GLY A 230 4.67 12.30 7.91
CA GLY A 230 5.73 11.33 7.63
C GLY A 230 5.40 10.34 6.51
N LEU A 231 4.16 9.82 6.47
CA LEU A 231 3.70 8.93 5.40
C LEU A 231 3.64 9.64 4.04
N MET A 232 3.30 10.93 4.03
CA MET A 232 3.29 11.72 2.80
C MET A 232 4.70 11.97 2.28
N GLU A 233 5.68 12.23 3.16
CA GLU A 233 7.08 12.44 2.78
C GLU A 233 7.73 11.19 2.14
N GLU A 234 7.15 10.00 2.32
CA GLU A 234 7.62 8.78 1.63
C GLU A 234 7.37 8.82 0.11
N LEU A 235 6.33 9.55 -0.33
CA LEU A 235 5.84 9.56 -1.72
C LEU A 235 5.87 10.95 -2.38
N TYR A 236 5.92 12.02 -1.59
CA TYR A 236 5.78 13.41 -2.04
C TYR A 236 6.85 14.30 -1.41
N ASN A 237 7.19 15.39 -2.09
CA ASN A 237 7.94 16.48 -1.48
C ASN A 237 6.94 17.42 -0.79
N VAL A 238 6.85 17.35 0.54
CA VAL A 238 5.87 18.11 1.30
C VAL A 238 6.46 19.45 1.75
N LYS A 239 5.77 20.57 1.45
CA LYS A 239 6.15 21.93 1.86
C LYS A 239 5.04 22.59 2.68
N GLU A 240 5.42 23.56 3.50
CA GLU A 240 4.48 24.48 4.15
C GLU A 240 4.53 25.82 3.43
N VAL A 241 3.36 26.40 3.13
CA VAL A 241 3.24 27.69 2.43
C VAL A 241 2.29 28.57 3.22
N ASP A 242 2.78 29.73 3.66
CA ASP A 242 1.98 30.75 4.35
C ASP A 242 1.60 31.85 3.35
N LEU A 243 0.35 31.84 2.88
CA LEU A 243 -0.12 32.80 1.88
C LEU A 243 -0.27 34.23 2.41
N SER A 244 -0.23 34.41 3.74
CA SER A 244 -0.22 35.74 4.34
C SER A 244 1.10 36.47 4.09
N GLN A 245 2.18 35.71 3.90
CA GLN A 245 3.52 36.21 3.57
C GLN A 245 3.76 36.19 2.06
N GLU A 246 3.36 35.09 1.41
CA GLU A 246 3.59 34.84 -0.01
C GLU A 246 2.25 34.77 -0.75
N GLN A 247 1.81 35.87 -1.35
CA GLN A 247 0.50 35.95 -2.03
C GLN A 247 0.40 35.16 -3.36
N ASN A 248 1.27 34.16 -3.55
CA ASN A 248 1.26 33.28 -4.71
C ASN A 248 1.73 31.86 -4.31
N ILE A 249 1.26 30.86 -5.05
CA ILE A 249 1.65 29.47 -4.89
C ILE A 249 2.62 29.14 -6.04
N GLU A 250 3.82 28.66 -5.72
CA GLU A 250 4.85 28.32 -6.71
C GLU A 250 4.31 27.36 -7.80
N ASP A 251 4.73 27.57 -9.05
CA ASP A 251 4.33 26.73 -10.18
C ASP A 251 4.86 25.29 -10.07
N THR A 252 5.87 25.05 -9.23
CA THR A 252 6.40 23.70 -8.98
C THR A 252 5.48 22.84 -8.13
N ILE A 253 4.56 23.47 -7.38
CA ILE A 253 3.60 22.78 -6.51
C ILE A 253 2.53 22.11 -7.38
N ASP A 254 2.41 20.79 -7.25
CA ASP A 254 1.47 19.95 -8.01
C ASP A 254 0.10 19.82 -7.31
N GLY A 255 0.05 20.04 -5.99
CA GLY A 255 -1.21 20.03 -5.23
C GLY A 255 -1.13 20.80 -3.92
N ILE A 256 -2.28 21.28 -3.44
CA ILE A 256 -2.39 21.98 -2.15
C ILE A 256 -3.33 21.26 -1.18
N ILE A 257 -3.04 21.39 0.11
CA ILE A 257 -3.86 20.92 1.20
C ILE A 257 -4.15 22.07 2.14
N ILE A 258 -5.43 22.34 2.36
CA ILE A 258 -5.91 23.30 3.36
C ILE A 258 -6.50 22.46 4.48
N ALA A 259 -5.70 22.25 5.53
CA ALA A 259 -6.09 21.46 6.68
C ALA A 259 -6.34 22.39 7.86
N GLY A 260 -7.60 22.49 8.28
CA GLY A 260 -8.05 23.44 9.29
C GLY A 260 -7.91 24.89 8.84
N ALA A 261 -8.86 25.73 9.23
CA ALA A 261 -8.75 27.17 9.13
C ALA A 261 -9.73 27.80 10.10
N ALA A 262 -9.24 28.36 11.21
CA ALA A 262 -10.10 29.04 12.19
C ALA A 262 -10.23 30.55 11.90
N THR A 263 -9.36 31.10 11.03
CA THR A 263 -9.42 32.51 10.62
C THR A 263 -9.74 32.66 9.13
N PRO A 264 -10.45 33.73 8.72
CA PRO A 264 -10.82 33.94 7.33
C PRO A 264 -9.62 34.18 6.41
N PHE A 265 -9.62 33.51 5.25
CA PHE A 265 -8.72 33.86 4.15
C PHE A 265 -9.12 35.21 3.52
N SER A 266 -8.13 36.05 3.27
CA SER A 266 -8.26 37.33 2.57
C SER A 266 -8.62 37.16 1.09
N GLU A 267 -9.04 38.25 0.44
CA GLU A 267 -9.36 38.23 -0.99
C GLU A 267 -8.13 37.93 -1.88
N ALA A 268 -6.92 38.31 -1.46
CA ALA A 268 -5.71 37.97 -2.20
C ALA A 268 -5.42 36.46 -2.13
N GLU A 269 -5.48 35.89 -0.94
CA GLU A 269 -5.22 34.46 -0.71
C GLU A 269 -6.26 33.58 -1.43
N ARG A 270 -7.55 33.95 -1.35
CA ARG A 270 -8.62 33.24 -2.08
C ARG A 270 -8.41 33.26 -3.59
N ARG A 271 -7.94 34.37 -4.15
CA ARG A 271 -7.59 34.46 -5.57
C ARG A 271 -6.41 33.57 -5.94
N ALA A 272 -5.39 33.48 -5.08
CA ALA A 272 -4.26 32.57 -5.31
C ALA A 272 -4.70 31.10 -5.32
N ILE A 273 -5.55 30.70 -4.35
CA ILE A 273 -6.14 29.36 -4.29
C ILE A 273 -6.99 29.08 -5.53
N ASP A 274 -7.85 30.02 -5.92
CA ASP A 274 -8.71 29.89 -7.10
C ASP A 274 -7.89 29.72 -8.38
N GLN A 275 -6.88 30.57 -8.61
CA GLN A 275 -6.00 30.48 -9.77
C GLN A 275 -5.24 29.14 -9.82
N PHE A 276 -4.80 28.65 -8.67
CA PHE A 276 -4.16 27.34 -8.56
C PHE A 276 -5.09 26.22 -9.02
N ILE A 277 -6.34 26.19 -8.53
CA ILE A 277 -7.34 25.19 -8.93
C ILE A 277 -7.69 25.33 -10.42
N MET A 278 -7.88 26.56 -10.91
CA MET A 278 -8.18 26.85 -12.32
C MET A 278 -7.07 26.39 -13.28
N SER A 279 -5.81 26.29 -12.82
CA SER A 279 -4.71 25.73 -13.60
C SER A 279 -4.77 24.21 -13.79
N GLY A 280 -5.79 23.54 -13.23
CA GLY A 280 -5.99 22.10 -13.30
C GLY A 280 -5.22 21.32 -12.24
N ARG A 281 -4.65 21.99 -11.24
CA ARG A 281 -3.94 21.37 -10.12
C ARG A 281 -4.90 21.00 -8.99
N GLY A 282 -4.61 19.90 -8.29
CA GLY A 282 -5.50 19.34 -7.27
C GLY A 282 -5.44 20.10 -5.96
N ALA A 283 -6.61 20.31 -5.33
CA ALA A 283 -6.70 20.90 -4.00
C ALA A 283 -7.53 20.00 -3.07
N VAL A 284 -7.07 19.84 -1.83
CA VAL A 284 -7.78 19.14 -0.76
C VAL A 284 -8.16 20.14 0.32
N PHE A 285 -9.44 20.14 0.70
CA PHE A 285 -9.97 20.98 1.77
C PHE A 285 -10.44 20.09 2.92
N LEU A 286 -9.85 20.25 4.09
CA LEU A 286 -10.23 19.59 5.34
C LEU A 286 -10.64 20.68 6.32
N LEU A 287 -11.90 21.10 6.25
CA LEU A 287 -12.42 22.28 6.94
C LEU A 287 -13.53 21.90 7.92
N ASP A 288 -13.48 22.49 9.11
CA ASP A 288 -14.54 22.42 10.12
C ASP A 288 -15.34 23.73 10.12
N ARG A 289 -16.68 23.63 10.19
CA ARG A 289 -17.55 24.80 10.40
C ARG A 289 -17.81 25.08 11.88
N ILE A 290 -17.55 24.12 12.75
CA ILE A 290 -17.87 24.20 14.18
C ILE A 290 -16.71 23.58 14.97
N SER A 291 -16.12 24.37 15.86
CA SER A 291 -15.22 23.84 16.90
C SER A 291 -16.02 23.48 18.16
N VAL A 292 -15.68 22.36 18.78
CA VAL A 292 -16.30 21.90 20.03
C VAL A 292 -15.27 21.94 21.15
N ASP A 293 -15.52 22.77 22.18
CA ASP A 293 -14.72 22.73 23.40
C ASP A 293 -15.09 21.47 24.19
N ARG A 294 -14.19 20.49 24.23
CA ARG A 294 -14.43 19.19 24.87
C ARG A 294 -14.60 19.27 26.40
N ARG A 295 -14.19 20.36 27.04
CA ARG A 295 -14.33 20.57 28.49
C ARG A 295 -15.70 21.11 28.85
N THR A 296 -16.24 22.01 28.04
CA THR A 296 -17.53 22.67 28.29
C THR A 296 -18.66 22.12 27.41
N LEU A 297 -18.31 21.33 26.38
CA LEU A 297 -19.17 20.88 25.30
C LEU A 297 -19.85 22.03 24.53
N SER A 298 -19.28 23.24 24.57
CA SER A 298 -19.79 24.39 23.80
C SER A 298 -19.34 24.32 22.35
N GLN A 299 -20.21 24.73 21.44
CA GLN A 299 -19.93 24.85 20.01
C GLN A 299 -19.62 26.30 19.66
N ASN A 300 -18.53 26.53 18.92
CA ASN A 300 -18.20 27.84 18.37
C ASN A 300 -18.13 27.73 16.83
N PRO A 301 -18.92 28.53 16.10
CA PRO A 301 -18.82 28.59 14.64
C PRO A 301 -17.43 29.03 14.19
N ILE A 302 -16.97 28.46 13.09
CA ILE A 302 -15.74 28.83 12.40
C ILE A 302 -16.11 29.46 11.06
N ASP A 303 -15.53 30.61 10.77
CA ASP A 303 -15.57 31.23 9.45
C ASP A 303 -14.16 31.29 8.87
N HIS A 304 -13.92 30.44 7.87
CA HIS A 304 -12.67 30.37 7.11
C HIS A 304 -12.74 31.27 5.86
N GLY A 305 -13.89 31.87 5.52
CA GLY A 305 -14.04 32.76 4.36
C GLY A 305 -13.92 32.07 2.99
N LEU A 306 -13.92 30.74 2.94
CA LEU A 306 -13.80 29.95 1.70
C LEU A 306 -15.16 29.48 1.12
N ASP A 307 -16.28 29.73 1.78
CA ASP A 307 -17.60 29.26 1.34
C ASP A 307 -17.90 29.65 -0.11
N GLY A 308 -17.76 30.95 -0.44
CA GLY A 308 -18.05 31.43 -1.78
C GLY A 308 -17.14 30.83 -2.86
N LEU A 309 -15.89 30.50 -2.51
CA LEU A 309 -14.97 29.80 -3.41
C LEU A 309 -15.46 28.37 -3.65
N LEU A 310 -15.72 27.62 -2.58
CA LEU A 310 -16.19 26.22 -2.67
C LEU A 310 -17.53 26.11 -3.39
N GLU A 311 -18.44 27.05 -3.17
CA GLU A 311 -19.74 27.09 -3.84
C GLU A 311 -19.60 27.27 -5.36
N HIS A 312 -18.59 28.03 -5.82
CA HIS A 312 -18.30 28.17 -7.25
C HIS A 312 -17.95 26.83 -7.90
N TYR A 313 -17.29 25.95 -7.15
CA TYR A 313 -16.96 24.59 -7.56
C TYR A 313 -18.07 23.57 -7.22
N GLY A 314 -19.25 24.04 -6.79
CA GLY A 314 -20.42 23.20 -6.52
C GLY A 314 -20.41 22.50 -5.15
N VAL A 315 -19.49 22.86 -4.25
CA VAL A 315 -19.40 22.30 -2.91
C VAL A 315 -20.03 23.27 -1.91
N LYS A 316 -21.00 22.76 -1.13
CA LYS A 316 -21.66 23.52 -0.05
C LYS A 316 -21.37 22.86 1.28
N MET A 317 -20.85 23.64 2.22
CA MET A 317 -20.58 23.15 3.55
C MET A 317 -21.81 23.31 4.44
N GLY A 318 -22.15 22.24 5.16
CA GLY A 318 -23.28 22.23 6.09
C GLY A 318 -22.86 22.76 7.46
N ASP A 319 -23.79 23.41 8.15
CA ASP A 319 -23.56 23.99 9.48
C ASP A 319 -23.88 23.00 10.62
N GLY A 320 -23.80 21.70 10.32
CA GLY A 320 -24.19 20.63 11.22
C GLY A 320 -23.01 19.77 11.63
N LEU A 321 -23.08 19.21 12.83
CA LEU A 321 -22.17 18.17 13.28
C LEU A 321 -22.72 16.79 12.93
N VAL A 322 -21.83 15.86 12.56
CA VAL A 322 -22.21 14.46 12.36
C VAL A 322 -22.24 13.75 13.71
N LEU A 323 -23.36 13.09 13.97
CA LEU A 323 -23.63 12.36 15.21
C LEU A 323 -23.46 10.86 15.00
N ASP A 324 -22.87 10.20 15.99
CA ASP A 324 -22.84 8.74 16.12
C ASP A 324 -23.88 8.29 17.16
N VAL A 325 -24.76 7.40 16.75
CA VAL A 325 -25.81 6.83 17.60
C VAL A 325 -25.22 5.86 18.63
N GLU A 326 -24.09 5.21 18.32
CA GLU A 326 -23.36 4.30 19.21
C GLU A 326 -22.06 4.95 19.71
N SER A 327 -22.20 6.12 20.32
CA SER A 327 -21.07 6.92 20.78
C SER A 327 -20.17 6.25 21.83
N SER A 328 -18.87 6.50 21.71
CA SER A 328 -17.90 6.20 22.77
C SER A 328 -18.09 7.09 24.01
N ILE A 329 -17.70 6.60 25.18
CA ILE A 329 -17.77 7.34 26.44
C ILE A 329 -16.49 8.17 26.61
N VAL A 330 -16.65 9.47 26.89
CA VAL A 330 -15.54 10.37 27.24
C VAL A 330 -15.67 10.85 28.68
N ASN A 331 -14.53 11.11 29.33
CA ASN A 331 -14.49 11.65 30.68
C ASN A 331 -14.43 13.16 30.65
N VAL A 332 -15.50 13.83 31.09
CA VAL A 332 -15.54 15.30 31.17
C VAL A 332 -15.30 15.73 32.62
N SER A 333 -14.38 16.67 32.81
CA SER A 333 -14.01 17.14 34.13
C SER A 333 -14.60 18.52 34.40
N HIS A 334 -15.46 18.61 35.42
CA HIS A 334 -16.12 19.84 35.83
C HIS A 334 -15.68 20.26 37.23
N GLN A 335 -15.36 21.54 37.40
CA GLN A 335 -15.04 22.10 38.69
C GLN A 335 -16.33 22.52 39.42
N ARG A 336 -16.67 21.83 40.52
CA ARG A 336 -17.75 22.22 41.42
C ARG A 336 -17.17 22.81 42.71
N ARG A 337 -17.29 24.14 42.85
CA ARG A 337 -16.71 24.91 43.97
C ARG A 337 -15.22 24.61 44.15
N PHE A 338 -14.87 23.77 45.13
CA PHE A 338 -13.49 23.45 45.52
C PHE A 338 -13.01 22.08 45.02
N MET A 339 -13.87 21.28 44.36
CA MET A 339 -13.54 19.93 43.92
C MET A 339 -13.70 19.79 42.42
N GLN A 340 -12.75 19.12 41.77
CA GLN A 340 -12.83 18.71 40.38
C GLN A 340 -13.47 17.33 40.32
N ILE A 341 -14.63 17.23 39.66
CA ILE A 341 -15.37 15.97 39.50
C ILE A 341 -15.28 15.58 38.03
N THR A 342 -14.77 14.38 37.77
CA THR A 342 -14.73 13.79 36.43
C THR A 342 -15.91 12.83 36.28
N GLN A 343 -16.75 13.04 35.28
CA GLN A 343 -17.92 12.22 35.00
C GLN A 343 -17.81 11.62 33.59
N PRO A 344 -18.01 10.29 33.42
CA PRO A 344 -18.14 9.68 32.10
C PRO A 344 -19.46 10.10 31.45
N VAL A 345 -19.40 10.59 30.22
CA VAL A 345 -20.55 11.02 29.42
C VAL A 345 -20.43 10.41 28.02
N PRO A 346 -21.50 9.85 27.42
CA PRO A 346 -21.48 9.45 26.01
C PRO A 346 -21.16 10.67 25.14
N TYR A 347 -20.23 10.54 24.20
CA TYR A 347 -19.82 11.61 23.29
C TYR A 347 -20.48 11.41 21.92
N PRO A 348 -21.67 11.98 21.69
CA PRO A 348 -22.53 11.63 20.55
C PRO A 348 -21.99 12.08 19.19
N TYR A 349 -20.83 12.75 19.14
CA TYR A 349 -20.23 13.23 17.91
C TYR A 349 -19.10 12.31 17.48
N ILE A 350 -18.89 12.16 16.18
CA ILE A 350 -17.70 11.47 15.68
C ILE A 350 -16.46 12.25 16.16
N SER A 351 -15.62 11.62 16.96
CA SER A 351 -14.29 12.14 17.24
C SER A 351 -13.46 11.95 15.98
N VAL A 352 -13.23 13.04 15.23
CA VAL A 352 -12.24 13.06 14.15
C VAL A 352 -10.85 12.95 14.74
#